data_AF-A0A7L3CNM7-F1
#
_entry.id   AF-A0A7L3CNM7-F1
#
_cell.length_a   1.000
_cell.length_b   1.000
_cell.length_c   1.000
_cell.angle_alpha   90.00
_cell.angle_beta   90.00
_cell.angle_gamma   90.00
#
_symmetry.space_group_name_H-M   'P 1'
#
loop_
_entity.id
_entity.type
_entity.pdbx_description
1 polymer ?
#
loop_
_entity_poly.entity_id
_entity_poly.type
_entity_poly.pdbx_seq_one_letter_code
_entity_poly.pdbx_strand_id
1 'polypeptide(L)' 'PLPPQIPTWVSEGPSEEAAVCVNCQNNSVGERCDGCRPGFFLLDGACTRYGPSCEAGGDT' A
#
# COMPACT_ATOMS: atom_id res chain seq x y z
N PRO A 1 -10.52 1.52 -31.31
CA PRO A 1 -10.44 0.11 -30.88
C PRO A 1 -10.98 -0.03 -29.46
N LEU A 2 -12.05 -0.79 -29.26
CA LEU A 2 -12.59 -1.08 -27.93
C LEU A 2 -11.62 -2.03 -27.19
N PRO A 3 -11.47 -1.91 -25.86
CA PRO A 3 -10.69 -2.86 -25.09
C PRO A 3 -11.23 -4.28 -25.34
N PRO A 4 -10.35 -5.31 -25.41
CA PRO A 4 -10.79 -6.68 -25.62
C PRO A 4 -11.82 -7.04 -24.53
N GLN A 5 -12.96 -7.55 -24.99
CA GLN A 5 -14.06 -8.00 -24.14
C GLN A 5 -13.49 -9.01 -23.14
N ILE A 6 -13.69 -8.77 -21.83
CA ILE A 6 -13.20 -9.65 -20.77
C ILE A 6 -13.82 -11.03 -21.02
N PRO A 7 -13.04 -12.05 -21.44
CA PRO A 7 -13.61 -13.23 -22.10
C PRO A 7 -14.32 -14.18 -21.13
N THR A 8 -14.08 -14.04 -19.83
CA THR A 8 -14.66 -14.89 -18.78
C THR A 8 -14.77 -14.11 -17.49
N TRP A 9 -15.99 -13.98 -16.98
CA TRP A 9 -16.26 -13.53 -15.62
C TRP A 9 -16.09 -14.71 -14.67
N VAL A 10 -15.31 -14.53 -13.61
CA VAL A 10 -15.22 -15.51 -12.52
C VAL A 10 -16.29 -15.23 -11.48
N SER A 11 -16.85 -16.28 -10.89
CA SER A 11 -17.92 -16.17 -9.88
C SER A 11 -17.41 -15.63 -8.54
N GLU A 12 -16.12 -15.77 -8.27
CA GLU A 12 -15.48 -15.36 -7.03
C GLU A 12 -14.12 -14.71 -7.31
N GLY A 13 -13.72 -13.80 -6.40
CA GLY A 13 -12.40 -13.21 -6.40
C GLY A 13 -11.34 -14.12 -5.77
N PRO A 14 -10.07 -13.68 -5.72
CA PRO A 14 -9.04 -14.39 -4.96
C PRO A 14 -9.43 -14.51 -3.48
N SER A 15 -8.95 -15.56 -2.81
CA SER A 15 -9.07 -15.70 -1.35
C SER A 15 -8.37 -14.53 -0.64
N GLU A 16 -8.76 -14.24 0.60
CA GLU A 16 -8.15 -13.12 1.33
C GLU A 16 -6.63 -13.25 1.37
N GLU A 17 -6.08 -14.42 1.67
CA GLU A 17 -4.64 -14.74 1.65
C GLU A 17 -3.94 -14.48 0.32
N ALA A 18 -4.63 -14.63 -0.82
CA ALA A 18 -4.08 -14.41 -2.16
C ALA A 18 -4.40 -13.02 -2.74
N ALA A 19 -5.21 -12.22 -2.05
CA ALA A 19 -5.60 -10.90 -2.52
C ALA A 19 -4.46 -9.88 -2.38
N VAL A 20 -4.15 -9.20 -3.49
CA VAL A 20 -3.13 -8.14 -3.55
C VAL A 20 -3.79 -6.78 -3.69
N CYS A 21 -3.42 -5.84 -2.81
CA CYS A 21 -3.87 -4.46 -2.89
C CYS A 21 -3.07 -3.69 -3.96
N VAL A 22 -3.76 -3.12 -4.95
CA VAL A 22 -3.11 -2.41 -6.07
C VAL A 22 -3.13 -0.87 -5.95
N ASN A 23 -3.82 -0.32 -4.95
CA ASN A 23 -3.94 1.14 -4.75
C ASN A 23 -3.89 1.52 -3.26
N CYS A 24 -2.77 1.20 -2.61
CA CYS A 24 -2.54 1.50 -1.20
C CYS A 24 -2.69 2.99 -0.88
N GLN A 25 -3.52 3.29 0.14
CA GLN A 25 -3.84 4.64 0.61
C GLN A 25 -2.95 5.05 1.79
N ASN A 26 -3.04 6.31 2.22
CA ASN A 26 -2.39 6.78 3.46
C ASN A 26 -0.87 6.54 3.50
N ASN A 27 -0.18 6.72 2.38
CA ASN A 27 1.27 6.51 2.21
C ASN A 27 1.77 5.09 2.57
N SER A 28 0.87 4.10 2.55
CA SER A 28 1.23 2.69 2.72
C SER A 28 1.74 2.05 1.42
N VAL A 29 2.33 0.86 1.56
CA VAL A 29 2.89 0.03 0.49
C VAL A 29 2.91 -1.44 0.91
N GLY A 30 3.13 -2.34 -0.05
CA GLY A 30 3.16 -3.79 0.16
C GLY A 30 1.92 -4.48 -0.40
N GLU A 31 1.95 -5.81 -0.50
CA GLU A 31 0.82 -6.59 -1.03
C GLU A 31 -0.45 -6.42 -0.19
N ARG A 32 -0.28 -6.07 1.08
CA ARG A 32 -1.34 -5.85 2.07
C ARG A 32 -1.46 -4.40 2.55
N CYS A 33 -0.69 -3.48 1.96
CA CYS A 33 -0.63 -2.08 2.42
C CYS A 33 -0.25 -1.93 3.91
N ASP A 34 0.56 -2.85 4.43
CA ASP A 34 0.99 -2.95 5.83
C ASP A 34 2.35 -2.29 6.09
N GLY A 35 3.09 -1.95 5.04
CA GLY A 35 4.32 -1.17 5.12
C GLY A 35 4.09 0.32 4.85
N CYS A 36 5.03 1.17 5.26
CA CYS A 36 5.05 2.58 4.89
C CYS A 36 6.01 2.84 3.72
N ARG A 37 5.65 3.77 2.84
CA ARG A 37 6.53 4.22 1.75
C ARG A 37 7.84 4.80 2.32
N PRO A 38 8.95 4.73 1.57
CA PRO A 38 10.20 5.35 1.98
C PRO A 38 10.03 6.81 2.40
N GLY A 39 10.55 7.16 3.58
CA GLY A 39 10.40 8.49 4.18
C GLY A 39 9.13 8.68 5.02
N PHE A 40 8.30 7.64 5.17
CA PHE A 40 7.16 7.60 6.09
C PHE A 40 7.36 6.48 7.11
N PHE A 41 6.79 6.67 8.30
CA PHE A 41 6.84 5.69 9.39
C PHE A 41 5.44 5.56 10.01
N LEU A 42 5.17 4.42 10.64
CA LEU A 42 3.88 4.16 11.27
C LEU A 42 3.77 4.95 12.58
N LEU A 43 2.81 5.86 12.65
CA LEU A 43 2.47 6.63 13.83
C LEU A 43 0.95 6.64 13.99
N ASP A 44 0.44 6.22 15.14
CA ASP A 44 -0.99 6.16 15.44
C ASP A 44 -1.84 5.46 14.36
N GLY A 45 -1.29 4.40 13.76
CA GLY A 45 -1.96 3.64 12.70
C GLY A 45 -1.93 4.28 11.32
N ALA A 46 -1.18 5.37 11.11
CA ALA A 46 -1.01 6.04 9.83
C ALA A 46 0.47 6.16 9.43
N CYS A 47 0.76 6.09 8.12
CA CYS A 47 2.10 6.38 7.64
C CYS A 47 2.28 7.89 7.56
N THR A 48 2.99 8.43 8.54
CA THR A 48 3.24 9.86 8.72
C THR A 48 4.67 10.20 8.28
N ARG A 49 4.84 11.37 7.66
CA ARG A 49 6.17 11.93 7.40
C ARG A 49 6.57 12.81 8.57
N TYR A 50 7.83 12.76 8.96
CA TYR A 50 8.36 13.66 9.98
C TYR A 50 8.24 15.11 9.47
N GLY A 51 7.81 16.01 10.36
CA GLY A 51 8.00 17.45 10.15
C GLY A 51 9.49 17.82 10.30
N PRO A 52 9.89 19.06 9.96
CA PRO A 52 11.29 19.52 10.06
C PRO A 52 11.87 19.49 11.49
N SER A 53 11.06 19.16 12.50
CA SER A 53 11.45 19.08 13.91
C SER A 53 11.84 17.67 14.37
N CYS A 54 11.58 16.65 13.55
CA CYS A 54 11.94 15.27 13.84
C CYS A 54 12.99 14.84 12.82
N GLU A 55 14.23 15.21 13.08
CA GLU A 55 15.37 14.64 12.37
C GLU A 55 15.37 13.14 12.71
N ALA A 56 15.28 12.28 11.68
CA ALA A 56 15.55 10.86 11.86
C ALA A 56 16.96 10.78 12.43
N GLY A 57 17.08 10.43 13.72
CA GLY A 57 18.37 10.16 14.33
C GLY A 57 19.04 9.11 13.47
N GLY A 58 20.09 9.51 12.74
CA GLY A 58 20.80 8.61 11.84
C GLY A 58 21.34 7.44 12.64
N ASP A 59 20.89 6.24 12.29
CA ASP A 59 21.53 5.00 12.69
C ASP A 59 22.99 5.00 12.19
N THR A 60 23.93 5.11 13.12
CA THR A 60 25.24 4.45 13.04
C THR A 60 25.22 3.22 13.93
#